data_AF-F8MV19-F1
#
_entry.id   AF-F8MV19-F1
#
_cell.length_a   1.000
_cell.length_b   1.000
_cell.length_c   1.000
_cell.angle_alpha   90.00
_cell.angle_beta   90.00
_cell.angle_gamma   90.00
#
_symmetry.space_group_name_H-M   'P 1'
#
loop_
_entity.id
_entity.type
_entity.pdbx_description
1 polymer ?
#
loop_
_entity_poly.entity_id
_entity_poly.type
_entity_poly.pdbx_seq_one_letter_code
_entity_poly.pdbx_strand_id
1 'polypeptide(L)' 'FIKKLKGGVRICVNYRGINNITFKSRYLLLLIKKILNVIYYIKIFIKFDIIAAFNYIRIK' A
#
# COMPACT_ATOMS: atom_id res chain seq x y z
N PHE A 1 -4.82 -17.02 -10.57
CA PHE A 1 -4.35 -17.31 -9.21
C PHE A 1 -2.83 -17.33 -9.19
N ILE A 2 -2.19 -16.68 -8.22
CA ILE A 2 -0.73 -16.62 -8.11
C ILE A 2 -0.29 -17.32 -6.83
N LYS A 3 0.64 -18.26 -6.92
CA LYS A 3 1.18 -18.97 -5.75
C LYS A 3 2.04 -18.03 -4.91
N LYS A 4 1.86 -18.05 -3.58
CA LYS A 4 2.76 -17.42 -2.62
C LYS A 4 3.95 -18.34 -2.38
N LEU A 5 5.10 -17.75 -2.03
CA LEU A 5 6.32 -18.46 -1.66
C LEU A 5 6.11 -19.49 -0.52
N LYS A 6 5.19 -19.23 0.42
CA LYS A 6 4.89 -20.11 1.57
C LYS A 6 3.63 -20.98 1.39
N GLY A 7 3.24 -21.31 0.15
CA GLY A 7 2.19 -22.31 -0.12
C GLY A 7 0.74 -21.80 -0.16
N GLY A 8 0.47 -20.53 0.16
CA GLY A 8 -0.86 -19.92 -0.04
C GLY A 8 -1.12 -19.45 -1.48
N VAL A 9 -2.36 -19.10 -1.80
CA VAL A 9 -2.74 -18.56 -3.12
C VAL A 9 -3.18 -17.09 -3.01
N ARG A 10 -2.83 -16.28 -4.00
CA ARG A 10 -3.36 -14.92 -4.20
C ARG A 10 -4.36 -14.93 -5.36
N ILE A 11 -5.53 -14.37 -5.10
CA ILE A 11 -6.49 -14.01 -6.14
C ILE A 11 -6.06 -12.63 -6.65
N CYS A 12 -5.71 -12.55 -7.93
CA CYS A 12 -5.30 -11.30 -8.57
C CYS A 12 -6.33 -10.98 -9.64
N VAL A 13 -7.17 -9.99 -9.35
CA VAL A 13 -8.18 -9.49 -10.28
C VAL A 13 -7.50 -8.54 -11.27
N ASN A 14 -7.77 -8.72 -12.56
CA ASN A 14 -7.19 -7.88 -13.60
C ASN A 14 -7.97 -6.56 -13.73
N TYR A 15 -7.55 -5.54 -12.98
CA TYR A 15 -8.19 -4.22 -13.00
C TYR A 15 -7.73 -3.31 -14.16
N ARG A 16 -6.93 -3.78 -15.13
CA ARG A 16 -6.35 -2.91 -16.17
C ARG A 16 -7.38 -2.10 -16.96
N GLY A 17 -8.48 -2.73 -17.38
CA GLY A 17 -9.55 -2.05 -18.11
C GLY A 17 -10.18 -0.93 -17.27
N ILE A 18 -10.50 -1.24 -16.00
CA ILE A 18 -11.10 -0.31 -15.05
C ILE A 18 -10.13 0.84 -14.72
N ASN A 19 -8.86 0.54 -14.45
CA ASN A 19 -7.84 1.54 -14.10
C ASN A 19 -7.52 2.54 -15.21
N ASN A 20 -7.84 2.21 -16.46
CA ASN A 20 -7.66 3.12 -17.59
C ASN A 20 -8.79 4.14 -17.73
N ILE A 21 -10.01 3.79 -17.28
CA ILE A 21 -11.18 4.67 -17.34
C ILE A 21 -11.39 5.45 -16.03
N THR A 22 -10.81 5.01 -14.91
CA THR A 22 -10.95 5.69 -13.62
C THR A 22 -10.08 6.95 -13.54
N PHE A 23 -10.62 7.99 -12.89
CA PHE A 23 -9.86 9.20 -12.59
C PHE A 23 -8.71 8.88 -11.61
N LYS A 24 -7.50 9.28 -11.97
CA LYS A 24 -6.30 9.01 -11.17
C LYS A 24 -6.17 10.04 -10.05
N SER A 25 -6.70 9.72 -8.87
CA SER A 25 -6.44 10.49 -7.66
C SER A 25 -4.98 10.30 -7.23
N ARG A 26 -4.15 11.33 -7.44
CA ARG A 26 -2.74 11.33 -7.04
C ARG A 26 -2.60 11.98 -5.68
N TYR A 27 -2.51 11.17 -4.64
CA TYR A 27 -2.12 11.68 -3.32
C TYR A 27 -0.60 11.90 -3.28
N LEU A 28 -0.15 12.98 -2.63
CA LEU A 28 1.27 13.26 -2.48
C LEU A 28 1.89 12.24 -1.54
N LEU A 29 2.69 11.32 -2.11
CA LEU A 29 3.58 10.47 -1.34
C LEU A 29 4.81 11.30 -0.96
N LEU A 30 5.05 11.44 0.34
CA LEU A 30 6.27 12.06 0.86
C LEU A 30 7.48 11.30 0.34
N LEU A 31 8.49 12.04 -0.13
CA LEU A 31 9.75 11.45 -0.56
C LEU A 31 10.39 10.69 0.60
N ILE A 32 10.78 9.43 0.36
CA ILE A 32 11.37 8.55 1.39
C ILE A 32 12.55 9.23 2.11
N LYS A 33 13.41 9.94 1.38
CA LYS A 33 14.54 10.70 1.96
C LYS A 33 14.09 11.72 3.00
N LYS A 34 12.98 12.44 2.75
CA LYS A 34 12.43 13.43 3.67
C LYS A 34 11.92 12.77 4.95
N ILE A 35 11.27 11.61 4.83
CA ILE A 35 10.80 10.82 5.98
C ILE A 35 11.99 10.30 6.80
N LEU A 36 13.00 9.75 6.14
CA LEU A 36 14.19 9.20 6.81
C LEU A 36 15.00 10.26 7.56
N ASN A 37 15.14 11.46 7.01
CA ASN A 37 15.82 12.56 7.70
C ASN A 37 15.13 12.92 9.01
N VAL A 38 13.78 12.93 9.05
CA VAL A 38 13.04 13.17 10.29
C VAL A 38 13.27 12.04 11.30
N ILE A 39 13.25 10.79 10.84
CA ILE A 39 13.46 9.62 11.71
C ILE A 39 14.88 9.57 12.27
N TYR A 40 15.89 10.00 11.50
CA TYR A 40 17.30 9.95 11.90
C TYR A 40 17.59 10.69 13.21
N TYR A 41 16.87 11.79 13.48
CA TYR A 41 17.07 12.59 14.69
C TYR A 41 16.24 12.10 15.90
N ILE A 42 15.46 11.03 15.76
CA ILE A 42 14.55 10.53 16.81
C ILE A 42 15.18 9.36 17.55
N LYS A 43 15.06 9.35 18.90
CA LYS A 43 15.67 8.35 19.78
C LYS A 43 14.90 7.01 19.85
N ILE A 44 13.58 7.05 19.72
CA ILE A 44 12.69 5.87 19.80
C ILE A 44 11.64 5.98 18.70
N PHE A 45 11.46 4.91 17.92
CA PHE A 45 10.42 4.80 16.91
C PHE A 45 9.58 3.56 17.13
N ILE A 46 8.28 3.66 16.80
CA ILE A 46 7.34 2.54 16.82
C ILE A 46 6.74 2.41 15.43
N LYS A 47 6.76 1.20 14.89
CA LYS A 47 6.18 0.88 13.59
C LYS A 47 4.90 0.09 13.79
N PHE A 48 3.79 0.64 13.31
CA PHE A 48 2.53 -0.07 13.18
C PHE A 48 2.33 -0.53 11.74
N ASP A 49 1.81 -1.74 11.58
CA ASP A 49 1.41 -2.29 10.29
C ASP A 49 -0.09 -2.58 10.31
N ILE A 50 -0.83 -2.02 9.35
CA ILE A 50 -2.27 -2.24 9.23
C ILE A 50 -2.47 -3.34 8.19
N ILE A 51 -2.54 -4.58 8.67
CA ILE A 51 -2.75 -5.74 7.83
C ILE A 51 -4.11 -5.63 7.13
N ALA A 52 -4.13 -5.83 5.81
CA ALA A 52 -5.33 -5.76 4.99
C ALA A 52 -6.04 -4.38 5.00
N ALA A 53 -5.32 -3.28 5.22
CA ALA A 53 -5.87 -1.92 5.27
C ALA A 53 -6.90 -1.59 4.16
N PHE A 54 -6.59 -1.96 2.91
CA PHE A 54 -7.48 -1.71 1.78
C PHE A 54 -8.82 -2.45 1.86
N ASN A 55 -8.87 -3.60 2.52
CA ASN A 55 -10.11 -4.38 2.65
C ASN A 55 -11.09 -3.73 3.65
N TYR A 56 -10.59 -2.89 4.56
CA TYR A 56 -11.42 -2.14 5.50
C TYR A 56 -12.02 -0.87 4.87
N ILE A 57 -11.51 -0.43 3.73
CA ILE A 57 -12.05 0.75 3.03
C ILE A 57 -13.34 0.33 2.33
N ARG A 58 -14.45 0.92 2.76
CA ARG A 58 -15.75 0.67 2.16
C ARG A 58 -15.86 1.34 0.79
N ILE A 59 -16.21 0.55 -0.21
CA ILE A 59 -16.63 1.04 -1.53
C ILE A 59 -18.12 1.39 -1.42
N LYS A 60 -18.50 2.58 -1.90
CA LYS A 60 -19.90 2.99 -2.05
C LYS A 60 -20.34 2.78 -3.49
#